data_AF-A0A956DBL2-F1
#
_entry.id   AF-A0A956DBL2-F1
#
_cell.length_a   1.000
_cell.length_b   1.000
_cell.length_c   1.000
_cell.angle_alpha   90.00
_cell.angle_beta   90.00
_cell.angle_gamma   90.00
#
_symmetry.space_group_name_H-M   'P 1'
#
loop_
_entity.id
_entity.type
_entity.pdbx_description
1 polymer ?
#
loop_
_entity_poly.entity_id
_entity_poly.type
_entity_poly.pdbx_seq_one_letter_code
_entity_poly.pdbx_strand_id
1 'polypeptide(L)'
;MTKSPNFGFLKHLDASLVALGAHAELLFTVDPVSSLVRLRLLGERLTKELAAHAGIRLVELDSQASRIELLRTRGLLHPDVAHLFHGLRKSGNQAAHDGVGSATEALHQMKMCRRLGMAVLETLGRLPPNFKLGPFVPPAAPKDASEGLRAELDELRHETESLTQAHAEAVEAANLERALREDYERRIAELEKKVAETEAAFDELAASRELAFETVTAAVADQPAPDLQRVFESLTQNAARAGVHLELNEAETRGLIDRQLRDAGWEADTPTLRHSLGARPVKGRNLAIAEWPTEHGPADYALFVGLRLVALVEAKRLNKSVVGALEQARRYARGVRFDGAEPPDAPYPDGTDTPPKVPFVFSTNGRPYLKQIVEESGIWFHDLRRPQNHPRALPSWHSPEGLSKLLSQDHDAAHAKLKADSVETLGLRYYQGDAIRAVERAIERGQRNILVAAATGTGKTRTCIGLVYRLLEASRFSRVLFVVDRSALGEQAEGAFTSAVVDQS
;
A
#
# COMPACT_ATOMS: atom_id res chain seq x y z
N MET A 1 -28.83 21.93 -9.05
CA MET A 1 -27.90 20.83 -9.32
C MET A 1 -26.77 20.88 -8.30
N THR A 2 -26.47 19.76 -7.64
CA THR A 2 -25.36 19.68 -6.71
C THR A 2 -24.06 19.99 -7.46
N LYS A 3 -23.40 21.09 -7.11
CA LYS A 3 -22.09 21.45 -7.69
C LYS A 3 -21.00 20.94 -6.75
N SER A 4 -20.19 20.02 -7.23
CA SER A 4 -18.93 19.63 -6.58
C SER A 4 -17.78 20.17 -7.43
N PRO A 5 -16.87 20.99 -6.87
CA PRO A 5 -15.71 21.48 -7.61
C PRO A 5 -14.75 20.34 -7.98
N ASN A 6 -14.59 19.31 -7.12
CA ASN A 6 -13.66 18.22 -7.43
C ASN A 6 -14.31 17.07 -8.19
N PHE A 7 -15.59 16.77 -7.98
CA PHE A 7 -16.28 15.59 -8.53
C PHE A 7 -17.36 15.90 -9.57
N GLY A 8 -17.60 17.17 -9.92
CA GLY A 8 -18.63 17.57 -10.88
C GLY A 8 -18.49 16.93 -12.27
N PHE A 9 -17.28 16.50 -12.64
CA PHE A 9 -17.02 15.79 -13.90
C PHE A 9 -17.64 14.37 -13.94
N LEU A 10 -17.96 13.77 -12.78
CA LEU A 10 -18.59 12.45 -12.70
C LEU A 10 -20.05 12.43 -13.20
N LYS A 11 -20.66 13.59 -13.47
CA LYS A 11 -21.99 13.70 -14.10
C LYS A 11 -22.08 12.99 -15.46
N HIS A 12 -20.93 12.77 -16.11
CA HIS A 12 -20.84 12.03 -17.37
C HIS A 12 -21.03 10.52 -17.20
N LEU A 13 -21.01 10.04 -15.95
CA LEU A 13 -21.31 8.66 -15.58
C LEU A 13 -22.65 8.58 -14.84
N ASP A 14 -22.76 9.27 -13.70
CA ASP A 14 -23.97 9.29 -12.87
C ASP A 14 -24.00 10.55 -11.97
N ALA A 15 -25.16 11.18 -11.84
CA ALA A 15 -25.38 12.30 -10.94
C ALA A 15 -25.25 11.92 -9.45
N SER A 16 -25.50 10.65 -9.09
CA SER A 16 -25.32 10.12 -7.73
C SER A 16 -23.85 10.20 -7.27
N LEU A 17 -22.91 9.95 -8.18
CA LEU A 17 -21.48 10.05 -7.92
C LEU A 17 -21.07 11.50 -7.60
N VAL A 18 -21.68 12.47 -8.28
CA VAL A 18 -21.47 13.90 -7.97
C VAL A 18 -22.03 14.25 -6.60
N ALA A 19 -23.19 13.68 -6.23
CA ALA A 19 -23.79 13.90 -4.92
C ALA A 19 -22.94 13.30 -3.79
N LEU A 20 -22.44 12.07 -3.96
CA LEU A 20 -21.52 11.42 -3.02
C LEU A 20 -20.21 12.21 -2.84
N GLY A 21 -19.62 12.66 -3.96
CA GLY A 21 -18.41 13.50 -3.94
C GLY A 21 -18.63 14.84 -3.27
N ALA A 22 -19.72 15.54 -3.61
CA ALA A 22 -20.11 16.79 -2.95
C ALA A 22 -20.34 16.60 -1.44
N HIS A 23 -20.96 15.49 -1.06
CA HIS A 23 -21.22 15.20 0.34
C HIS A 23 -19.91 14.95 1.11
N ALA A 24 -18.96 14.21 0.54
CA ALA A 24 -17.64 14.04 1.12
C ALA A 24 -16.91 15.39 1.32
N GLU A 25 -16.94 16.28 0.32
CA GLU A 25 -16.34 17.62 0.42
C GLU A 25 -16.94 18.46 1.55
N LEU A 26 -18.26 18.41 1.73
CA LEU A 26 -18.96 19.14 2.78
C LEU A 26 -18.65 18.57 4.17
N LEU A 27 -18.62 17.23 4.28
CA LEU A 27 -18.32 16.55 5.53
C LEU A 27 -16.88 16.78 5.96
N PHE A 28 -15.94 16.92 5.04
CA PHE A 28 -14.52 17.09 5.37
C PHE A 28 -14.28 18.16 6.45
N THR A 29 -14.94 19.31 6.35
CA THR A 29 -14.77 20.43 7.29
C THR A 29 -15.40 20.16 8.66
N VAL A 30 -16.44 19.32 8.72
CA VAL A 30 -17.25 19.10 9.93
C VAL A 30 -16.85 17.81 10.63
N ASP A 31 -16.69 16.73 9.88
CA ASP A 31 -16.30 15.40 10.32
C ASP A 31 -15.51 14.67 9.20
N PRO A 32 -14.17 14.71 9.26
CA PRO A 32 -13.30 13.99 8.33
C PRO A 32 -13.52 12.47 8.30
N VAL A 33 -13.96 11.86 9.41
CA VAL A 33 -14.24 10.42 9.48
C VAL A 33 -15.45 10.09 8.60
N SER A 34 -16.55 10.84 8.73
CA SER A 34 -17.71 10.68 7.83
C SER A 34 -17.36 10.99 6.37
N SER A 35 -16.47 11.96 6.11
CA SER A 35 -15.96 12.20 4.75
C SER A 35 -15.30 10.95 4.16
N LEU A 36 -14.47 10.24 4.93
CA LEU A 36 -13.84 8.98 4.49
C LEU A 36 -14.88 7.89 4.18
N VAL A 37 -15.94 7.78 4.98
CA VAL A 37 -17.04 6.84 4.72
C VAL A 37 -17.75 7.18 3.41
N ARG A 38 -18.04 8.45 3.13
CA ARG A 38 -18.67 8.87 1.87
C ARG A 38 -17.77 8.66 0.66
N LEU A 39 -16.47 8.91 0.80
CA LEU A 39 -15.48 8.60 -0.25
C LEU A 39 -15.42 7.09 -0.53
N ARG A 40 -15.54 6.23 0.50
CA ARG A 40 -15.64 4.78 0.32
C ARG A 40 -16.82 4.38 -0.55
N LEU A 41 -18.00 4.92 -0.24
CA LEU A 41 -19.23 4.67 -1.00
C LEU A 41 -19.10 5.15 -2.45
N LEU A 42 -18.47 6.30 -2.67
CA LEU A 42 -18.15 6.79 -4.01
C LEU A 42 -17.25 5.80 -4.77
N GLY A 43 -16.18 5.33 -4.14
CA GLY A 43 -15.29 4.32 -4.71
C GLY A 43 -15.99 2.99 -4.99
N GLU A 44 -16.88 2.56 -4.10
CA GLU A 44 -17.70 1.38 -4.30
C GLU A 44 -18.60 1.54 -5.53
N ARG A 45 -19.32 2.64 -5.64
CA ARG A 45 -20.20 2.91 -6.78
C ARG A 45 -19.42 2.99 -8.09
N LEU A 46 -18.25 3.62 -8.12
CA LEU A 46 -17.37 3.65 -9.29
C LEU A 46 -16.99 2.23 -9.77
N THR A 47 -16.67 1.31 -8.85
CA THR A 47 -16.38 -0.08 -9.22
C THR A 47 -17.61 -0.85 -9.71
N LYS A 48 -18.80 -0.56 -9.17
CA LYS A 48 -20.08 -1.14 -9.64
C LYS A 48 -20.41 -0.65 -11.06
N GLU A 49 -20.24 0.65 -11.33
CA GLU A 49 -20.43 1.23 -12.66
C GLU A 49 -19.53 0.58 -13.70
N LEU A 50 -18.24 0.43 -13.39
CA LEU A 50 -17.29 -0.22 -14.29
C LEU A 50 -17.67 -1.68 -14.57
N ALA A 51 -18.03 -2.44 -13.53
CA ALA A 51 -18.47 -3.82 -13.67
C ALA A 51 -19.75 -3.93 -14.53
N ALA A 52 -20.74 -3.07 -14.29
CA ALA A 52 -21.99 -3.05 -15.04
C ALA A 52 -21.77 -2.73 -16.53
N HIS A 53 -20.86 -1.81 -16.86
CA HIS A 53 -20.51 -1.49 -18.25
C HIS A 53 -19.66 -2.57 -18.92
N ALA A 54 -18.94 -3.37 -18.14
CA ALA A 54 -18.20 -4.53 -18.62
C ALA A 54 -19.04 -5.81 -18.69
N GLY A 55 -20.35 -5.76 -18.37
CA GLY A 55 -21.24 -6.92 -18.37
C GLY A 55 -20.90 -7.96 -17.30
N ILE A 56 -20.30 -7.54 -16.17
CA ILE A 56 -19.96 -8.42 -15.06
C ILE A 56 -21.11 -8.45 -14.05
N ARG A 57 -21.57 -9.66 -13.70
CA ARG A 57 -22.62 -9.86 -12.70
C ARG A 57 -22.19 -9.37 -11.32
N LEU A 58 -22.98 -8.47 -10.74
CA LEU A 58 -22.70 -7.93 -9.41
C LEU A 58 -23.08 -8.91 -8.29
N VAL A 59 -24.00 -9.83 -8.57
CA VAL A 59 -24.49 -10.86 -7.63
C VAL A 59 -23.41 -11.91 -7.32
N GLU A 60 -22.39 -12.04 -8.18
CA GLU A 60 -21.21 -12.90 -7.94
C GLU A 60 -20.14 -12.23 -7.07
N LEU A 61 -20.37 -11.01 -6.57
CA LEU A 61 -19.36 -10.15 -5.93
C LEU A 61 -19.75 -9.81 -4.49
N ASP A 62 -19.59 -10.76 -3.58
CA ASP A 62 -19.93 -10.65 -2.15
C ASP A 62 -19.23 -9.49 -1.40
N SER A 63 -18.15 -8.91 -1.95
CA SER A 63 -17.45 -7.79 -1.34
C SER A 63 -16.82 -6.82 -2.34
N GLN A 64 -16.64 -5.56 -1.94
CA GLN A 64 -15.88 -4.57 -2.72
C GLN A 64 -14.45 -5.04 -3.01
N ALA A 65 -13.82 -5.79 -2.09
CA ALA A 65 -12.48 -6.33 -2.31
C ALA A 65 -12.44 -7.35 -3.45
N SER A 66 -13.39 -8.30 -3.45
CA SER A 66 -13.54 -9.30 -4.52
C SER A 66 -13.82 -8.63 -5.88
N ARG A 67 -14.64 -7.57 -5.89
CA ARG A 67 -14.93 -6.80 -7.10
C ARG A 67 -13.69 -6.09 -7.66
N ILE A 68 -12.91 -5.41 -6.82
CA ILE A 68 -11.65 -4.76 -7.25
C ILE A 68 -10.70 -5.80 -7.86
N GLU A 69 -10.55 -6.96 -7.21
CA GLU A 69 -9.65 -8.01 -7.67
C GLU A 69 -10.13 -8.68 -8.98
N LEU A 70 -11.45 -8.90 -9.12
CA LEU A 70 -12.00 -9.41 -10.38
C LEU A 70 -11.76 -8.43 -11.54
N LEU A 71 -12.05 -7.14 -11.33
CA LEU A 71 -11.83 -6.12 -12.35
C LEU A 71 -10.35 -6.00 -12.72
N ARG A 72 -9.44 -6.13 -11.75
CA ARG A 72 -7.99 -6.15 -11.97
C ARG A 72 -7.54 -7.37 -12.77
N THR A 73 -7.96 -8.57 -12.36
CA THR A 73 -7.58 -9.84 -13.02
C THR A 73 -8.12 -9.94 -14.44
N ARG A 74 -9.27 -9.30 -14.71
CA ARG A 74 -9.86 -9.14 -16.05
C ARG A 74 -9.25 -8.00 -16.88
N GLY A 75 -8.27 -7.26 -16.35
CA GLY A 75 -7.60 -6.17 -17.06
C GLY A 75 -8.42 -4.88 -17.20
N LEU A 76 -9.56 -4.79 -16.52
CA LEU A 76 -10.44 -3.60 -16.52
C LEU A 76 -9.99 -2.54 -15.51
N LEU A 77 -9.13 -2.91 -14.55
CA LEU A 77 -8.42 -1.98 -13.69
C LEU A 77 -6.92 -2.23 -13.78
N HIS A 78 -6.17 -1.16 -14.09
CA HIS A 78 -4.72 -1.19 -13.98
C HIS A 78 -4.30 -1.47 -12.52
N PRO A 79 -3.19 -2.22 -12.27
CA PRO A 79 -2.75 -2.54 -10.91
C PRO A 79 -2.60 -1.35 -9.97
N ASP A 80 -2.08 -0.22 -10.46
CA ASP A 80 -1.93 1.00 -9.66
C ASP A 80 -3.29 1.64 -9.32
N VAL A 81 -4.26 1.59 -10.22
CA VAL A 81 -5.64 2.09 -9.98
C VAL A 81 -6.35 1.17 -8.99
N ALA A 82 -6.22 -0.15 -9.13
CA ALA A 82 -6.74 -1.13 -8.18
C ALA A 82 -6.13 -0.95 -6.77
N HIS A 83 -4.84 -0.62 -6.69
CA HIS A 83 -4.16 -0.30 -5.44
C HIS A 83 -4.79 0.92 -4.76
N LEU A 84 -5.07 2.00 -5.51
CA LEU A 84 -5.76 3.18 -4.97
C LEU A 84 -7.18 2.86 -4.49
N PHE A 85 -7.94 2.00 -5.20
CA PHE A 85 -9.25 1.55 -4.72
C PHE A 85 -9.17 0.75 -3.42
N HIS A 86 -8.20 -0.16 -3.29
CA HIS A 86 -7.95 -0.85 -2.02
C HIS A 86 -7.55 0.13 -0.92
N GLY A 87 -6.77 1.15 -1.28
CA GLY A 87 -6.52 2.34 -0.49
C GLY A 87 -7.82 2.89 0.09
N LEU A 88 -8.63 3.48 -0.76
CA LEU A 88 -9.88 4.10 -0.37
C LEU A 88 -10.78 3.17 0.45
N ARG A 89 -10.86 1.88 0.09
CA ARG A 89 -11.61 0.86 0.84
C ARG A 89 -11.13 0.70 2.28
N LYS A 90 -9.83 0.42 2.55
CA LYS A 90 -9.44 0.16 3.95
C LYS A 90 -9.59 1.41 4.82
N SER A 91 -9.27 2.60 4.27
CA SER A 91 -9.39 3.87 4.99
C SER A 91 -10.85 4.14 5.39
N GLY A 92 -11.77 3.99 4.44
CA GLY A 92 -13.20 4.12 4.73
C GLY A 92 -13.78 3.02 5.62
N ASN A 93 -13.26 1.78 5.56
CA ASN A 93 -13.68 0.71 6.48
C ASN A 93 -13.28 1.03 7.91
N GLN A 94 -12.04 1.49 8.12
CA GLN A 94 -11.54 1.87 9.44
C GLN A 94 -12.32 3.07 10.01
N ALA A 95 -12.65 4.05 9.17
CA ALA A 95 -13.53 5.15 9.54
C ALA A 95 -14.93 4.66 9.94
N ALA A 96 -15.54 3.77 9.15
CA ALA A 96 -16.89 3.28 9.39
C ALA A 96 -17.02 2.34 10.61
N HIS A 97 -16.03 1.47 10.84
CA HIS A 97 -16.10 0.45 11.89
C HIS A 97 -15.46 0.90 13.20
N ASP A 98 -14.31 1.58 13.13
CA ASP A 98 -13.52 1.95 14.31
C ASP A 98 -13.68 3.42 14.69
N GLY A 99 -14.34 4.24 13.85
CA GLY A 99 -14.39 5.69 14.01
C GLY A 99 -13.03 6.37 13.82
N VAL A 100 -12.07 5.67 13.22
CA VAL A 100 -10.68 6.13 13.09
C VAL A 100 -10.46 6.76 11.72
N GLY A 101 -10.01 8.02 11.71
CA GLY A 101 -9.63 8.75 10.50
C GLY A 101 -9.13 10.14 10.85
N SER A 102 -8.15 10.64 10.10
CA SER A 102 -7.63 12.00 10.25
C SER A 102 -8.06 12.90 9.10
N ALA A 103 -8.06 14.21 9.32
CA ALA A 103 -8.28 15.18 8.25
C ALA A 103 -7.22 15.07 7.13
N THR A 104 -5.97 14.77 7.47
CA THR A 104 -4.91 14.48 6.49
C THR A 104 -5.26 13.29 5.61
N GLU A 105 -5.69 12.18 6.23
CA GLU A 105 -6.09 10.97 5.51
C GLU A 105 -7.32 11.23 4.64
N ALA A 106 -8.32 11.96 5.14
CA ALA A 106 -9.51 12.34 4.39
C ALA A 106 -9.18 13.19 3.15
N LEU A 107 -8.28 14.17 3.30
CA LEU A 107 -7.83 15.01 2.19
C LEU A 107 -7.08 14.18 1.14
N HIS A 108 -6.16 13.32 1.58
CA HIS A 108 -5.43 12.42 0.70
C HIS A 108 -6.38 11.49 -0.06
N GLN A 109 -7.32 10.82 0.62
CA GLN A 109 -8.30 9.95 -0.03
C GLN A 109 -9.24 10.70 -0.97
N MET A 110 -9.55 11.98 -0.71
CA MET A 110 -10.36 12.80 -1.61
C MET A 110 -9.63 13.05 -2.95
N LYS A 111 -8.33 13.41 -2.88
CA LYS A 111 -7.47 13.53 -4.06
C LYS A 111 -7.37 12.20 -4.82
N MET A 112 -7.18 11.08 -4.11
CA MET A 112 -7.11 9.76 -4.73
C MET A 112 -8.44 9.36 -5.38
N CYS A 113 -9.58 9.59 -4.72
CA CYS A 113 -10.89 9.26 -5.25
C CYS A 113 -11.23 10.07 -6.51
N ARG A 114 -10.77 11.33 -6.58
CA ARG A 114 -10.89 12.17 -7.78
C ARG A 114 -10.15 11.55 -8.97
N ARG A 115 -8.93 11.06 -8.75
CA ARG A 115 -8.12 10.37 -9.77
C ARG A 115 -8.74 9.03 -10.18
N LEU A 116 -9.29 8.28 -9.22
CA LEU A 116 -10.03 7.04 -9.49
C LEU A 116 -11.25 7.29 -10.39
N GLY A 117 -12.00 8.36 -10.13
CA GLY A 117 -13.12 8.77 -10.96
C GLY A 117 -12.72 9.08 -12.41
N MET A 118 -11.58 9.79 -12.58
CA MET A 118 -11.01 10.07 -13.91
C MET A 118 -10.60 8.77 -14.61
N ALA A 119 -9.88 7.88 -13.92
CA ALA A 119 -9.42 6.60 -14.49
C ALA A 119 -10.59 5.70 -14.91
N VAL A 120 -11.69 5.67 -14.14
CA VAL A 120 -12.91 4.92 -14.51
C VAL A 120 -13.57 5.53 -15.74
N LEU A 121 -13.74 6.85 -15.82
CA LEU A 121 -14.29 7.49 -17.02
C LEU A 121 -13.41 7.27 -18.26
N GLU A 122 -12.09 7.29 -18.10
CA GLU A 122 -11.14 7.00 -19.18
C GLU A 122 -11.28 5.56 -19.65
N THR A 123 -11.31 4.61 -18.71
CA THR A 123 -11.53 3.18 -18.99
C THR A 123 -12.82 2.98 -19.78
N LEU A 124 -13.90 3.65 -19.37
CA LEU A 124 -15.21 3.57 -20.03
C LEU A 124 -15.28 4.34 -21.36
N GLY A 125 -14.24 5.08 -21.76
CA GLY A 125 -14.27 5.94 -22.94
C GLY A 125 -15.29 7.08 -22.84
N ARG A 126 -15.64 7.50 -21.61
CA ARG A 126 -16.65 8.53 -21.31
C ARG A 126 -16.04 9.91 -21.02
N LEU A 127 -14.72 10.04 -21.08
CA LEU A 127 -14.07 11.33 -20.98
C LEU A 127 -14.42 12.20 -22.21
N PRO A 128 -14.81 13.47 -22.01
CA PRO A 128 -14.94 14.40 -23.12
C PRO A 128 -13.62 14.54 -23.91
N PRO A 129 -13.68 14.83 -25.23
CA PRO A 129 -12.47 15.10 -26.00
C PRO A 129 -11.64 16.23 -25.39
N ASN A 130 -10.32 16.04 -25.29
CA ASN A 130 -9.38 16.99 -24.68
C ASN A 130 -9.69 17.35 -23.21
N PHE A 131 -10.48 16.53 -22.50
CA PHE A 131 -10.77 16.76 -21.10
C PHE A 131 -9.48 16.73 -20.27
N LYS A 132 -9.23 17.83 -19.57
CA LYS A 132 -8.17 17.92 -18.56
C LYS A 132 -8.81 18.06 -17.21
N LEU A 133 -8.34 17.24 -16.27
CA LEU A 133 -8.73 17.39 -14.88
C LEU A 133 -8.08 18.69 -14.37
N GLY A 134 -8.90 19.68 -13.99
CA GLY A 134 -8.40 20.95 -13.45
C GLY A 134 -7.64 20.77 -12.13
N PRO A 135 -7.11 21.85 -11.52
CA PRO A 135 -6.51 21.77 -10.20
C PRO A 135 -7.50 21.21 -9.17
N PHE A 136 -6.97 20.57 -8.13
CA PHE A 136 -7.77 20.12 -7.00
C PHE A 136 -8.18 21.35 -6.18
N VAL A 137 -9.48 21.52 -5.93
CA VAL A 137 -9.99 22.65 -5.14
C VAL A 137 -10.11 22.21 -3.68
N PRO A 138 -9.22 22.67 -2.78
CA PRO A 138 -9.22 22.21 -1.40
C PRO A 138 -10.47 22.71 -0.63
N PRO A 139 -11.15 21.82 0.13
CA PRO A 139 -12.24 22.23 1.01
C PRO A 139 -11.76 23.13 2.15
N ALA A 140 -12.69 23.67 2.94
CA ALA A 140 -12.34 24.45 4.13
C ALA A 140 -11.65 23.57 5.19
N ALA A 141 -10.61 24.11 5.83
CA ALA A 141 -9.89 23.42 6.88
C ALA A 141 -10.83 23.09 8.06
N PRO A 142 -10.77 21.87 8.62
CA PRO A 142 -11.42 21.56 9.88
C PRO A 142 -10.91 22.45 11.01
N LYS A 143 -11.74 22.66 12.04
CA LYS A 143 -11.39 23.55 13.16
C LYS A 143 -10.14 23.08 13.90
N ASP A 144 -9.99 21.78 14.04
CA ASP A 144 -8.90 21.07 14.70
C ASP A 144 -7.76 20.68 13.74
N ALA A 145 -7.75 21.21 12.50
CA ALA A 145 -6.67 20.97 11.55
C ALA A 145 -5.29 21.37 12.12
N SER A 146 -4.30 20.49 11.93
CA SER A 146 -2.91 20.76 12.29
C SER A 146 -2.34 21.91 11.45
N GLU A 147 -1.28 22.55 11.95
CA GLU A 147 -0.59 23.62 11.23
C GLU A 147 -0.06 23.16 9.86
N GLY A 148 0.50 21.94 9.80
CA GLY A 148 0.94 21.33 8.54
C GLY A 148 -0.20 21.09 7.55
N LEU A 149 -1.37 20.65 8.01
CA LEU A 149 -2.53 20.47 7.14
C LEU A 149 -3.08 21.82 6.64
N ARG A 150 -3.10 22.86 7.50
CA ARG A 150 -3.50 24.21 7.08
C ARG A 150 -2.56 24.75 6.01
N ALA A 151 -1.26 24.61 6.21
CA ALA A 151 -0.25 25.01 5.22
C ALA A 151 -0.45 24.27 3.88
N GLU A 152 -0.70 22.95 3.91
CA GLU A 152 -0.99 22.19 2.69
C GLU A 152 -2.26 22.68 1.98
N LEU A 153 -3.34 22.97 2.73
CA LEU A 153 -4.58 23.49 2.17
C LEU A 153 -4.38 24.89 1.56
N ASP A 154 -3.62 25.77 2.21
CA ASP A 154 -3.33 27.12 1.72
C ASP A 154 -2.42 27.10 0.48
N GLU A 155 -1.42 26.22 0.43
CA GLU A 155 -0.59 26.01 -0.75
C GLU A 155 -1.43 25.54 -1.94
N LEU A 156 -2.32 24.56 -1.73
CA LEU A 156 -3.25 24.09 -2.76
C LEU A 156 -4.23 25.18 -3.22
N ARG A 157 -4.64 26.07 -2.32
CA ARG A 157 -5.49 27.23 -2.67
C ARG A 157 -4.72 28.18 -3.55
N HIS A 158 -3.50 28.55 -3.18
CA HIS A 158 -2.67 29.42 -4.01
C HIS A 158 -2.30 28.78 -5.35
N GLU A 159 -2.05 27.48 -5.39
CA GLU A 159 -1.85 26.75 -6.65
C GLU A 159 -3.11 26.79 -7.51
N THR A 160 -4.28 26.54 -6.91
CA THR A 160 -5.57 26.64 -7.61
C THR A 160 -5.82 28.05 -8.10
N GLU A 161 -5.64 29.07 -7.25
CA GLU A 161 -5.80 30.48 -7.56
C GLU A 161 -4.85 30.91 -8.68
N SER A 162 -3.56 30.58 -8.60
CA SER A 162 -2.58 30.92 -9.65
C SER A 162 -2.88 30.23 -10.99
N LEU A 163 -3.36 28.99 -10.97
CA LEU A 163 -3.78 28.26 -12.18
C LEU A 163 -5.14 28.75 -12.72
N THR A 164 -6.03 29.22 -11.84
CA THR A 164 -7.34 29.79 -12.21
C THR A 164 -7.26 31.28 -12.54
N GLN A 165 -6.17 31.99 -12.19
CA GLN A 165 -5.91 33.38 -12.56
C GLN A 165 -5.66 33.57 -14.08
N ALA A 166 -5.55 32.47 -14.83
CA ALA A 166 -5.64 32.46 -16.30
C ALA A 166 -7.08 32.41 -16.85
N HIS A 167 -8.11 32.42 -15.99
CA HIS A 167 -9.53 32.38 -16.37
C HIS A 167 -10.41 33.13 -15.34
N ALA A 168 -10.29 34.45 -15.33
CA ALA A 168 -10.75 35.40 -14.30
C ALA A 168 -12.20 35.25 -13.76
N GLU A 169 -12.34 35.77 -12.52
CA GLU A 169 -13.55 36.16 -11.77
C GLU A 169 -14.39 35.07 -11.09
N ALA A 170 -14.14 34.84 -9.78
CA ALA A 170 -15.19 34.71 -8.74
C ALA A 170 -14.59 34.27 -7.38
N VAL A 171 -14.20 35.21 -6.51
CA VAL A 171 -13.95 34.93 -5.08
C VAL A 171 -14.56 36.00 -4.16
N GLU A 172 -15.45 36.86 -4.66
CA GLU A 172 -16.23 37.69 -3.73
C GLU A 172 -17.29 36.85 -3.01
N ALA A 173 -17.13 36.81 -1.68
CA ALA A 173 -17.97 36.25 -0.62
C ALA A 173 -17.63 34.80 -0.19
N ALA A 174 -17.54 34.46 1.10
CA ALA A 174 -18.22 35.09 2.24
C ALA A 174 -17.58 34.74 3.58
N ASN A 175 -17.44 35.77 4.41
CA ASN A 175 -17.54 35.69 5.86
C ASN A 175 -19.01 35.47 6.24
N LEU A 176 -19.41 34.28 6.74
CA LEU A 176 -20.62 34.12 7.57
C LEU A 176 -20.66 32.78 8.34
N GLU A 177 -19.75 32.57 9.28
CA GLU A 177 -19.49 31.26 9.92
C GLU A 177 -20.61 30.70 10.83
N ARG A 178 -21.70 31.43 11.11
CA ARG A 178 -22.78 30.94 11.98
C ARG A 178 -24.09 30.60 11.25
N ALA A 179 -24.43 31.27 10.16
CA ALA A 179 -25.59 30.92 9.31
C ALA A 179 -25.28 29.75 8.35
N LEU A 180 -24.00 29.56 8.03
CA LEU A 180 -23.53 28.47 7.17
C LEU A 180 -23.78 27.09 7.80
N ARG A 181 -23.72 26.92 9.12
CA ARG A 181 -23.83 25.59 9.76
C ARG A 181 -25.21 24.95 9.56
N GLU A 182 -26.27 25.71 9.75
CA GLU A 182 -27.65 25.24 9.53
C GLU A 182 -27.94 25.02 8.03
N ASP A 183 -27.29 25.77 7.14
CA ASP A 183 -27.33 25.53 5.70
C ASP A 183 -26.55 24.26 5.32
N TYR A 184 -25.36 24.06 5.88
CA TYR A 184 -24.52 22.86 5.70
C TYR A 184 -25.24 21.59 6.15
N GLU A 185 -25.83 21.60 7.35
CA GLU A 185 -26.58 20.45 7.88
C GLU A 185 -27.82 20.14 7.01
N ARG A 186 -28.55 21.17 6.55
CA ARG A 186 -29.66 20.99 5.60
C ARG A 186 -29.19 20.41 4.26
N ARG A 187 -28.06 20.89 3.74
CA ARG A 187 -27.45 20.44 2.48
C ARG A 187 -26.99 18.98 2.57
N ILE A 188 -26.37 18.60 3.68
CA ILE A 188 -25.98 17.23 4.01
C ILE A 188 -27.21 16.32 3.97
N ALA A 189 -28.27 16.65 4.69
CA ALA A 189 -29.50 15.86 4.73
C ALA A 189 -30.18 15.72 3.35
N GLU A 190 -30.20 16.81 2.56
CA GLU A 190 -30.73 16.77 1.19
C GLU A 190 -29.91 15.84 0.28
N LEU A 191 -28.58 15.84 0.43
CA LEU A 191 -27.70 14.97 -0.34
C LEU A 191 -27.84 13.51 0.06
N GLU A 192 -27.98 13.21 1.35
CA GLU A 192 -28.21 11.85 1.84
C GLU A 192 -29.47 11.25 1.24
N LYS A 193 -30.57 12.03 1.19
CA LYS A 193 -31.82 11.59 0.57
C LYS A 193 -31.63 11.27 -0.92
N LYS A 194 -30.96 12.16 -1.67
CA LYS A 194 -30.70 11.96 -3.11
C LYS A 194 -29.79 10.77 -3.37
N VAL A 195 -28.78 10.55 -2.53
CA VAL A 195 -27.90 9.39 -2.62
C VAL A 195 -28.72 8.11 -2.44
N ALA A 196 -29.56 8.03 -1.41
CA ALA A 196 -30.40 6.86 -1.18
C ALA A 196 -31.38 6.58 -2.34
N GLU A 197 -32.03 7.61 -2.88
CA GLU A 197 -32.95 7.49 -4.02
C GLU A 197 -32.23 7.00 -5.30
N THR A 198 -31.02 7.51 -5.56
CA THR A 198 -30.22 7.12 -6.73
C THR A 198 -29.49 5.79 -6.57
N GLU A 199 -29.21 5.35 -5.35
CA GLU A 199 -28.72 4.01 -5.05
C GLU A 199 -29.79 2.97 -5.39
N ALA A 200 -31.02 3.16 -4.90
CA ALA A 200 -32.14 2.26 -5.19
C ALA A 200 -32.43 2.16 -6.70
N ALA A 201 -32.49 3.30 -7.41
CA ALA A 201 -32.74 3.32 -8.85
C ALA A 201 -31.64 2.61 -9.67
N PHE A 202 -30.39 2.65 -9.21
CA PHE A 202 -29.31 1.95 -9.88
C PHE A 202 -29.29 0.47 -9.60
N ASP A 203 -29.59 0.03 -8.37
CA ASP A 203 -29.69 -1.40 -8.10
C ASP A 203 -30.78 -2.04 -8.98
N GLU A 204 -31.89 -1.32 -9.23
CA GLU A 204 -32.91 -1.71 -10.22
C GLU A 204 -32.37 -1.73 -11.66
N LEU A 205 -31.64 -0.69 -12.09
CA LEU A 205 -31.08 -0.61 -13.45
C LEU A 205 -29.98 -1.66 -13.69
N ALA A 206 -29.14 -1.92 -12.69
CA ALA A 206 -28.09 -2.92 -12.71
C ALA A 206 -28.70 -4.32 -12.81
N ALA A 207 -29.73 -4.60 -11.99
CA ALA A 207 -30.50 -5.83 -12.10
C ALA A 207 -31.19 -5.96 -13.47
N SER A 208 -31.73 -4.87 -14.02
CA SER A 208 -32.35 -4.86 -15.35
C SER A 208 -31.32 -5.12 -16.47
N ARG A 209 -30.13 -4.51 -16.40
CA ARG A 209 -29.03 -4.76 -17.35
C ARG A 209 -28.49 -6.19 -17.23
N GLU A 210 -28.43 -6.71 -16.01
CA GLU A 210 -28.07 -8.10 -15.73
C GLU A 210 -29.09 -9.06 -16.34
N LEU A 211 -30.39 -8.83 -16.15
CA LEU A 211 -31.46 -9.64 -16.74
C LEU A 211 -31.46 -9.56 -18.27
N ALA A 212 -31.20 -8.38 -18.83
CA ALA A 212 -31.02 -8.19 -20.27
C ALA A 212 -29.79 -8.93 -20.79
N PHE A 213 -28.68 -8.92 -20.04
CA PHE A 213 -27.48 -9.67 -20.37
C PHE A 213 -27.71 -11.18 -20.30
N GLU A 214 -28.44 -11.69 -19.31
CA GLU A 214 -28.84 -13.09 -19.21
C GLU A 214 -29.76 -13.50 -20.36
N THR A 215 -30.71 -12.65 -20.73
CA THR A 215 -31.60 -12.90 -21.87
C THR A 215 -30.81 -12.95 -23.18
N VAL A 216 -29.83 -12.06 -23.35
CA VAL A 216 -28.95 -12.06 -24.53
C VAL A 216 -27.99 -13.25 -24.51
N THR A 217 -27.34 -13.58 -23.40
CA THR A 217 -26.40 -14.71 -23.31
C THR A 217 -27.10 -16.07 -23.40
N ALA A 218 -28.30 -16.22 -22.84
CA ALA A 218 -29.13 -17.41 -23.01
C ALA A 218 -29.67 -17.55 -24.45
N ALA A 219 -29.97 -16.44 -25.13
CA ALA A 219 -30.36 -16.44 -26.54
C ALA A 219 -29.19 -16.66 -27.51
N VAL A 220 -27.95 -16.52 -27.05
CA VAL A 220 -26.72 -16.48 -27.87
C VAL A 220 -25.72 -17.58 -27.46
N ALA A 221 -26.20 -18.63 -26.78
CA ALA A 221 -25.38 -19.71 -26.19
C ALA A 221 -24.45 -20.47 -27.17
N ASP A 222 -24.57 -20.25 -28.49
CA ASP A 222 -23.76 -20.93 -29.51
C ASP A 222 -22.94 -19.99 -30.43
N GLN A 223 -22.92 -18.67 -30.20
CA GLN A 223 -21.99 -17.77 -30.92
C GLN A 223 -21.52 -16.60 -30.04
N PRO A 224 -20.21 -16.35 -29.87
CA PRO A 224 -19.77 -15.14 -29.19
C PRO A 224 -20.20 -13.91 -30.01
N ALA A 225 -21.12 -13.10 -29.49
CA ALA A 225 -21.53 -11.85 -30.11
C ALA A 225 -20.29 -10.95 -30.29
N PRO A 226 -19.85 -10.67 -31.54
CA PRO A 226 -18.60 -9.96 -31.81
C PRO A 226 -18.49 -8.57 -31.16
N ASP A 227 -19.62 -7.96 -30.82
CA ASP A 227 -19.69 -6.60 -30.26
C ASP A 227 -19.32 -6.54 -28.77
N LEU A 228 -19.69 -7.55 -27.96
CA LEU A 228 -19.36 -7.55 -26.52
C LEU A 228 -17.86 -7.78 -26.27
N GLN A 229 -17.26 -8.66 -27.07
CA GLN A 229 -15.83 -8.94 -26.98
C GLN A 229 -15.01 -7.70 -27.42
N ARG A 230 -15.43 -7.01 -28.48
CA ARG A 230 -14.82 -5.72 -28.88
C ARG A 230 -14.95 -4.64 -27.82
N VAL A 231 -16.11 -4.51 -27.16
CA VAL A 231 -16.29 -3.56 -26.05
C VAL A 231 -15.32 -3.90 -24.92
N PHE A 232 -15.25 -5.17 -24.51
CA PHE A 232 -14.35 -5.61 -23.44
C PHE A 232 -12.87 -5.38 -23.79
N GLU A 233 -12.45 -5.69 -25.01
CA GLU A 233 -11.09 -5.40 -25.52
C GLU A 233 -10.79 -3.90 -25.50
N SER A 234 -11.74 -3.05 -25.91
CA SER A 234 -11.58 -1.60 -25.84
C SER A 234 -11.43 -1.10 -24.40
N LEU A 235 -12.25 -1.62 -23.47
CA LEU A 235 -12.17 -1.26 -22.05
C LEU A 235 -10.81 -1.65 -21.45
N THR A 236 -10.30 -2.84 -21.74
CA THR A 236 -8.98 -3.27 -21.22
C THR A 236 -7.82 -2.43 -21.77
N GLN A 237 -7.87 -2.04 -23.06
CA GLN A 237 -6.89 -1.11 -23.63
C GLN A 237 -6.96 0.28 -22.99
N ASN A 238 -8.18 0.79 -22.77
CA ASN A 238 -8.39 2.09 -22.11
C ASN A 238 -7.94 2.05 -20.64
N ALA A 239 -8.20 0.94 -19.93
CA ALA A 239 -7.75 0.74 -18.55
C ALA A 239 -6.22 0.77 -18.44
N ALA A 240 -5.51 0.16 -19.39
CA ALA A 240 -4.05 0.21 -19.44
C ALA A 240 -3.54 1.66 -19.61
N ARG A 241 -4.18 2.45 -20.49
CA ARG A 241 -3.86 3.88 -20.68
C ARG A 241 -4.15 4.72 -19.43
N ALA A 242 -5.31 4.52 -18.82
CA ALA A 242 -5.71 5.19 -17.59
C ALA A 242 -4.72 4.96 -16.44
N GLY A 243 -4.13 3.76 -16.38
CA GLY A 243 -3.04 3.45 -15.44
C GLY A 243 -1.76 4.23 -15.71
N VAL A 244 -1.36 4.37 -16.98
CA VAL A 244 -0.17 5.13 -17.37
C VAL A 244 -0.35 6.63 -17.09
N HIS A 245 -1.56 7.17 -17.27
CA HIS A 245 -1.88 8.57 -17.00
C HIS A 245 -2.06 8.89 -15.50
N LEU A 246 -1.97 7.89 -14.61
CA LEU A 246 -2.02 8.09 -13.17
C LEU A 246 -0.71 8.72 -12.67
N GLU A 247 -0.64 10.05 -12.68
CA GLU A 247 0.55 10.79 -12.23
C GLU A 247 0.38 11.38 -10.83
N LEU A 248 0.97 10.77 -9.82
CA LEU A 248 1.02 11.36 -8.47
C LEU A 248 2.18 12.36 -8.35
N ASN A 249 1.93 13.45 -7.64
CA ASN A 249 2.99 14.31 -7.16
C ASN A 249 3.70 13.68 -5.95
N GLU A 250 4.75 14.34 -5.46
CA GLU A 250 5.56 13.83 -4.36
C GLU A 250 4.77 13.74 -3.05
N ALA A 251 4.01 14.77 -2.70
CA ALA A 251 3.18 14.80 -1.50
C ALA A 251 2.10 13.70 -1.49
N GLU A 252 1.42 13.48 -2.62
CA GLU A 252 0.46 12.39 -2.77
C GLU A 252 1.13 11.02 -2.67
N THR A 253 2.33 10.87 -3.25
CA THR A 253 3.09 9.62 -3.14
C THR A 253 3.52 9.37 -1.68
N ARG A 254 3.90 10.41 -0.93
CA ARG A 254 4.17 10.32 0.51
C ARG A 254 2.95 9.88 1.30
N GLY A 255 1.76 10.42 1.00
CA GLY A 255 0.52 9.97 1.64
C GLY A 255 0.23 8.47 1.44
N LEU A 256 0.57 7.92 0.27
CA LEU A 256 0.50 6.46 0.05
C LEU A 256 1.51 5.70 0.91
N ILE A 257 2.75 6.19 1.00
CA ILE A 257 3.82 5.56 1.79
C ILE A 257 3.49 5.61 3.29
N ASP A 258 3.03 6.75 3.80
CA ASP A 258 2.59 6.91 5.20
C ASP A 258 1.55 5.87 5.58
N ARG A 259 0.58 5.66 4.69
CA ARG A 259 -0.44 4.63 4.89
C ARG A 259 0.15 3.23 4.89
N GLN A 260 1.03 2.90 3.94
CA GLN A 260 1.66 1.58 3.90
C GLN A 260 2.53 1.30 5.14
N LEU A 261 3.19 2.33 5.67
CA LEU A 261 3.91 2.28 6.93
C LEU A 261 2.95 2.03 8.11
N ARG A 262 1.82 2.73 8.17
CA ARG A 262 0.75 2.48 9.15
C ARG A 262 0.17 1.07 9.08
N ASP A 263 -0.11 0.58 7.87
CA ASP A 263 -0.55 -0.81 7.64
C ASP A 263 0.47 -1.85 8.18
N ALA A 264 1.75 -1.47 8.30
CA ALA A 264 2.82 -2.29 8.86
C ALA A 264 3.13 -2.03 10.35
N GLY A 265 2.36 -1.17 11.02
CA GLY A 265 2.50 -0.88 12.44
C GLY A 265 3.38 0.31 12.80
N TRP A 266 3.77 1.14 11.82
CA TRP A 266 4.47 2.40 12.08
C TRP A 266 3.49 3.56 12.29
N GLU A 267 3.85 4.50 13.15
CA GLU A 267 3.18 5.79 13.26
C GLU A 267 3.79 6.73 12.21
N ALA A 268 3.03 7.02 11.14
CA ALA A 268 3.47 7.83 10.01
C ALA A 268 2.37 8.83 9.60
N ASP A 269 2.73 10.10 9.50
CA ASP A 269 1.88 11.21 9.06
C ASP A 269 2.78 12.39 8.64
N THR A 270 3.25 12.41 7.40
CA THR A 270 4.29 13.35 6.90
C THR A 270 4.00 14.83 7.19
N PRO A 271 2.74 15.33 7.13
CA PRO A 271 2.45 16.72 7.47
C PRO A 271 2.64 17.08 8.94
N THR A 272 2.68 16.11 9.86
CA THR A 272 2.81 16.37 11.31
C THR A 272 4.10 15.77 11.89
N LEU A 273 4.46 14.55 11.49
CA LEU A 273 5.66 13.84 11.90
C LEU A 273 6.83 14.19 10.98
N ARG A 274 7.22 15.46 10.96
CA ARG A 274 8.33 15.98 10.15
C ARG A 274 9.40 16.61 11.02
N HIS A 275 10.67 16.31 10.73
CA HIS A 275 11.80 16.80 11.51
C HIS A 275 11.86 18.34 11.57
N SER A 276 11.62 18.99 10.42
CA SER A 276 11.60 20.45 10.27
C SER A 276 10.47 21.14 11.07
N LEU A 277 9.41 20.40 11.42
CA LEU A 277 8.33 20.84 12.31
C LEU A 277 8.58 20.48 13.79
N GLY A 278 9.77 19.98 14.12
CA GLY A 278 10.15 19.63 15.49
C GLY A 278 9.80 18.20 15.91
N ALA A 279 9.31 17.34 15.00
CA ALA A 279 9.07 15.94 15.32
C ALA A 279 10.40 15.25 15.67
N ARG A 280 10.41 14.48 16.76
CA ARG A 280 11.56 13.75 17.29
C ARG A 280 11.14 12.36 17.75
N PRO A 281 12.07 11.39 17.81
CA PRO A 281 11.74 10.05 18.29
C PRO A 281 11.27 10.08 19.76
N VAL A 282 10.37 9.17 20.11
CA VAL A 282 9.74 9.12 21.43
C VAL A 282 9.84 7.70 21.98
N LYS A 283 10.31 7.58 23.22
CA LYS A 283 10.43 6.27 23.90
C LYS A 283 9.08 5.55 23.91
N GLY A 284 9.07 4.28 23.48
CA GLY A 284 7.88 3.44 23.45
C GLY A 284 6.96 3.64 22.22
N ARG A 285 7.31 4.53 21.29
CA ARG A 285 6.57 4.76 20.04
C ARG A 285 7.39 4.32 18.82
N ASN A 286 6.71 3.87 17.77
CA ASN A 286 7.34 3.38 16.55
C ASN A 286 7.12 4.37 15.41
N LEU A 287 7.97 5.39 15.30
CA LEU A 287 7.70 6.55 14.44
C LEU A 287 8.42 6.43 13.09
N ALA A 288 7.72 6.84 12.02
CA ALA A 288 8.34 7.22 10.75
C ALA A 288 8.33 8.75 10.66
N ILE A 289 9.50 9.37 10.83
CA ILE A 289 9.64 10.83 10.83
C ILE A 289 10.18 11.26 9.46
N ALA A 290 9.45 12.17 8.81
CA ALA A 290 9.80 12.70 7.50
C ALA A 290 10.93 13.74 7.56
N GLU A 291 11.67 13.88 6.46
CA GLU A 291 12.74 14.86 6.25
C GLU A 291 13.89 14.82 7.28
N TRP A 292 14.37 13.62 7.61
CA TRP A 292 15.40 13.46 8.65
C TRP A 292 16.79 13.91 8.18
N PRO A 293 17.52 14.76 8.94
CA PRO A 293 18.73 15.41 8.45
C PRO A 293 19.91 14.45 8.23
N THR A 294 20.54 14.57 7.06
CA THR A 294 21.85 13.93 6.76
C THR A 294 22.81 14.94 6.14
N GLU A 295 24.08 14.55 5.97
CA GLU A 295 25.11 15.34 5.29
C GLU A 295 24.80 15.61 3.81
N HIS A 296 23.95 14.82 3.17
CA HIS A 296 23.63 14.91 1.74
C HIS A 296 22.20 15.38 1.46
N GLY A 297 21.61 16.12 2.39
CA GLY A 297 20.20 16.49 2.39
C GLY A 297 19.36 15.57 3.30
N PRO A 298 18.09 15.91 3.52
CA PRO A 298 17.23 15.11 4.38
C PRO A 298 16.85 13.79 3.71
N ALA A 299 16.83 12.70 4.47
CA ALA A 299 16.18 11.46 4.06
C ALA A 299 14.66 11.63 4.08
N ASP A 300 13.94 11.00 3.14
CA ASP A 300 12.48 11.14 3.07
C ASP A 300 11.80 10.65 4.34
N TYR A 301 12.24 9.50 4.87
CA TYR A 301 11.81 9.02 6.19
C TYR A 301 12.98 8.43 6.98
N ALA A 302 12.92 8.61 8.30
CA ALA A 302 13.68 7.88 9.28
C ALA A 302 12.73 7.05 10.16
N LEU A 303 13.01 5.74 10.27
CA LEU A 303 12.20 4.79 11.03
C LEU A 303 12.83 4.56 12.42
N PHE A 304 12.05 4.80 13.47
CA PHE A 304 12.47 4.71 14.86
C PHE A 304 11.69 3.65 15.63
N VAL A 305 12.41 2.79 16.35
CA VAL A 305 11.81 1.93 17.38
C VAL A 305 12.16 2.53 18.74
N GLY A 306 11.18 3.20 19.36
CA GLY A 306 11.43 4.04 20.51
C GLY A 306 12.35 5.21 20.16
N LEU A 307 13.53 5.25 20.78
CA LEU A 307 14.55 6.27 20.51
C LEU A 307 15.55 5.85 19.44
N ARG A 308 15.58 4.57 19.07
CA ARG A 308 16.62 3.99 18.22
C ARG A 308 16.29 4.17 16.74
N LEU A 309 17.18 4.81 16.00
CA LEU A 309 17.08 4.90 14.54
C LEU A 309 17.45 3.55 13.90
N VAL A 310 16.48 2.87 13.30
CA VAL A 310 16.68 1.53 12.72
C VAL A 310 16.75 1.54 11.20
N ALA A 311 16.11 2.48 10.51
CA ALA A 311 16.17 2.53 9.06
C ALA A 311 16.02 3.92 8.47
N LEU A 312 16.51 4.09 7.24
CA LEU A 312 16.25 5.26 6.41
C LEU A 312 15.54 4.85 5.12
N VAL A 313 14.63 5.69 4.64
CA VAL A 313 13.83 5.46 3.43
C VAL A 313 14.06 6.60 2.45
N GLU A 314 14.30 6.25 1.19
CA GLU A 314 14.20 7.18 0.06
C GLU A 314 12.89 6.90 -0.70
N ALA A 315 12.10 7.95 -0.90
CA ALA A 315 10.85 7.90 -1.63
C ALA A 315 11.04 8.50 -3.03
N LYS A 316 10.43 7.88 -4.04
CA LYS A 316 10.35 8.41 -5.40
C LYS A 316 8.91 8.60 -5.81
N ARG A 317 8.68 9.47 -6.79
CA ARG A 317 7.37 9.61 -7.45
C ARG A 317 6.91 8.25 -7.99
N LEU A 318 5.59 8.03 -7.99
CA LEU A 318 4.96 6.77 -8.38
C LEU A 318 5.58 6.13 -9.64
N ASN A 319 5.84 6.92 -10.69
CA ASN A 319 6.32 6.44 -12.00
C ASN A 319 7.85 6.31 -12.13
N LYS A 320 8.61 6.42 -11.04
CA LYS A 320 10.08 6.31 -11.06
C LYS A 320 10.56 4.98 -10.48
N SER A 321 11.62 4.46 -11.09
CA SER A 321 12.33 3.27 -10.64
C SER A 321 12.82 3.41 -9.20
N VAL A 322 12.72 2.33 -8.43
CA VAL A 322 13.04 2.32 -6.99
C VAL A 322 14.43 1.75 -6.72
N VAL A 323 14.97 0.89 -7.60
CA VAL A 323 16.29 0.26 -7.36
C VAL A 323 17.41 1.29 -7.33
N GLY A 324 17.44 2.22 -8.30
CA GLY A 324 18.49 3.23 -8.40
C GLY A 324 18.56 4.16 -7.19
N ALA A 325 17.44 4.36 -6.51
CA ALA A 325 17.32 5.22 -5.33
C ALA A 325 17.94 4.59 -4.06
N LEU A 326 18.25 3.29 -4.05
CA LEU A 326 18.95 2.66 -2.91
C LEU A 326 20.34 3.24 -2.67
N GLU A 327 21.04 3.70 -3.72
CA GLU A 327 22.34 4.35 -3.52
C GLU A 327 22.23 5.64 -2.72
N GLN A 328 21.15 6.40 -2.93
CA GLN A 328 20.87 7.61 -2.18
C GLN A 328 20.57 7.27 -0.72
N ALA A 329 19.74 6.26 -0.47
CA ALA A 329 19.47 5.78 0.89
C ALA A 329 20.76 5.27 1.60
N ARG A 330 21.67 4.61 0.87
CA ARG A 330 22.99 4.21 1.39
C ARG A 330 23.84 5.43 1.79
N ARG A 331 23.86 6.50 1.00
CA ARG A 331 24.58 7.74 1.33
C ARG A 331 24.02 8.37 2.60
N TYR A 332 22.70 8.42 2.74
CA TYR A 332 22.07 8.90 3.98
C TYR A 332 22.50 8.08 5.19
N ALA A 333 22.55 6.75 5.08
CA ALA A 333 22.97 5.89 6.19
C ALA A 333 24.41 6.16 6.66
N ARG A 334 25.31 6.63 5.77
CA ARG A 334 26.68 7.04 6.13
C ARG A 334 26.72 8.44 6.75
N GLY A 335 25.98 9.37 6.17
CA GLY A 335 25.95 10.79 6.55
C GLY A 335 24.87 11.19 7.55
N VAL A 336 24.19 10.24 8.20
CA VAL A 336 23.05 10.56 9.08
C VAL A 336 23.49 11.38 10.28
N ARG A 337 22.65 12.34 10.68
CA ARG A 337 22.76 13.08 11.95
C ARG A 337 21.73 12.53 12.92
N PHE A 338 22.14 12.13 14.12
CA PHE A 338 21.23 11.49 15.06
C PHE A 338 20.31 12.46 15.79
N ASP A 339 20.63 13.75 15.92
CA ASP A 339 19.75 14.82 16.45
C ASP A 339 18.77 14.39 17.57
N GLY A 340 19.30 13.80 18.65
CA GLY A 340 18.52 13.33 19.80
C GLY A 340 18.01 11.88 19.73
N ALA A 341 18.23 11.19 18.61
CA ALA A 341 18.02 9.75 18.47
C ALA A 341 19.17 8.94 19.07
N GLU A 342 18.86 7.75 19.56
CA GLU A 342 19.84 6.75 19.92
C GLU A 342 20.40 6.09 18.64
N PRO A 343 21.73 6.06 18.47
CA PRO A 343 22.30 5.28 17.39
C PRO A 343 22.03 3.78 17.62
N PRO A 344 21.87 3.01 16.54
CA PRO A 344 21.90 1.55 16.65
C PRO A 344 23.34 1.08 16.92
N ASP A 345 23.58 -0.22 17.07
CA ASP A 345 24.91 -0.81 17.34
C ASP A 345 25.84 -0.65 16.11
N ALA A 346 26.35 0.57 15.94
CA ALA A 346 27.02 1.11 14.75
C ALA A 346 28.42 1.65 15.09
N PRO A 347 29.30 1.91 14.10
CA PRO A 347 29.10 1.75 12.65
C PRO A 347 29.17 0.28 12.18
N TYR A 348 28.53 0.00 11.04
CA TYR A 348 28.52 -1.33 10.41
C TYR A 348 29.65 -1.46 9.40
N PRO A 349 30.71 -2.24 9.68
CA PRO A 349 31.87 -2.30 8.80
C PRO A 349 31.52 -2.90 7.44
N ASP A 350 31.85 -2.19 6.37
CA ASP A 350 31.67 -2.64 5.00
C ASP A 350 32.99 -2.61 4.18
N GLY A 351 34.12 -2.40 4.85
CA GLY A 351 35.44 -2.26 4.22
C GLY A 351 35.72 -0.87 3.65
N THR A 352 34.85 0.11 3.87
CA THR A 352 35.06 1.51 3.49
C THR A 352 35.48 2.38 4.68
N ASP A 353 36.08 3.54 4.40
CA ASP A 353 36.50 4.51 5.43
C ASP A 353 35.31 5.19 6.13
N THR A 354 34.13 5.19 5.49
CA THR A 354 32.91 5.82 5.99
C THR A 354 31.78 4.80 6.10
N PRO A 355 31.86 3.82 7.01
CA PRO A 355 30.86 2.76 7.14
C PRO A 355 29.46 3.32 7.48
N PRO A 356 28.37 2.63 7.08
CA PRO A 356 27.02 3.05 7.43
C PRO A 356 26.80 3.09 8.94
N LYS A 357 26.07 4.11 9.39
CA LYS A 357 25.68 4.32 10.80
C LYS A 357 24.27 3.80 11.10
N VAL A 358 23.50 3.43 10.08
CA VAL A 358 22.14 2.88 10.18
C VAL A 358 22.10 1.51 9.50
N PRO A 359 21.47 0.47 10.11
CA PRO A 359 21.58 -0.90 9.62
C PRO A 359 20.75 -1.15 8.36
N PHE A 360 19.59 -0.51 8.25
CA PHE A 360 18.62 -0.82 7.20
C PHE A 360 18.36 0.39 6.33
N VAL A 361 18.25 0.17 5.03
CA VAL A 361 17.81 1.20 4.09
C VAL A 361 16.72 0.66 3.17
N PHE A 362 15.80 1.55 2.81
CA PHE A 362 14.70 1.26 1.92
C PHE A 362 14.65 2.26 0.77
N SER A 363 14.05 1.81 -0.34
CA SER A 363 13.62 2.66 -1.42
C SER A 363 12.21 2.27 -1.85
N THR A 364 11.35 3.24 -2.13
CA THR A 364 9.96 2.97 -2.53
C THR A 364 9.37 4.06 -3.39
N ASN A 365 8.34 3.72 -4.16
CA ASN A 365 7.48 4.66 -4.87
C ASN A 365 6.00 4.51 -4.48
N GLY A 366 5.70 3.77 -3.41
CA GLY A 366 4.33 3.53 -2.95
C GLY A 366 3.51 2.60 -3.84
N ARG A 367 4.04 2.06 -4.95
CA ARG A 367 3.33 1.08 -5.79
C ARG A 367 3.21 -0.28 -5.10
N PRO A 368 2.24 -1.13 -5.49
CA PRO A 368 2.24 -2.52 -5.05
C PRO A 368 3.47 -3.27 -5.57
N TYR A 369 3.83 -4.35 -4.88
CA TYR A 369 4.84 -5.28 -5.37
C TYR A 369 4.35 -5.99 -6.63
N LEU A 370 5.10 -5.87 -7.72
CA LEU A 370 4.83 -6.52 -9.00
C LEU A 370 6.06 -7.30 -9.42
N LYS A 371 5.99 -8.64 -9.34
CA LYS A 371 7.13 -9.54 -9.59
C LYS A 371 7.73 -9.35 -10.99
N GLN A 372 6.92 -8.99 -11.97
CA GLN A 372 7.32 -8.81 -13.38
C GLN A 372 8.17 -7.54 -13.59
N ILE A 373 8.02 -6.54 -12.73
CA ILE A 373 8.69 -5.23 -12.85
C ILE A 373 9.29 -4.82 -11.50
N VAL A 374 9.92 -5.79 -10.84
CA VAL A 374 10.39 -5.68 -9.47
C VAL A 374 11.34 -4.50 -9.24
N GLU A 375 12.10 -4.10 -10.27
CA GLU A 375 13.03 -2.97 -10.18
C GLU A 375 12.34 -1.60 -10.24
N GLU A 376 11.13 -1.56 -10.83
CA GLU A 376 10.36 -0.36 -11.11
C GLU A 376 9.24 -0.11 -10.09
N SER A 377 8.90 -1.07 -9.25
CA SER A 377 7.69 -1.04 -8.41
C SER A 377 7.92 -1.62 -7.03
N GLY A 378 7.29 -1.00 -6.03
CA GLY A 378 7.18 -1.55 -4.68
C GLY A 378 8.22 -1.00 -3.71
N ILE A 379 8.74 -1.90 -2.88
CA ILE A 379 9.66 -1.57 -1.79
C ILE A 379 10.93 -2.38 -2.00
N TRP A 380 12.07 -1.70 -2.03
CA TRP A 380 13.38 -2.33 -1.97
C TRP A 380 13.98 -2.14 -0.59
N PHE A 381 14.69 -3.16 -0.13
CA PHE A 381 15.30 -3.23 1.18
C PHE A 381 16.75 -3.71 1.06
N HIS A 382 17.62 -3.10 1.85
CA HIS A 382 19.00 -3.54 1.98
C HIS A 382 19.43 -3.50 3.46
N ASP A 383 20.00 -4.61 3.91
CA ASP A 383 20.59 -4.77 5.24
C ASP A 383 22.09 -4.51 5.17
N LEU A 384 22.51 -3.32 5.57
CA LEU A 384 23.88 -2.81 5.47
C LEU A 384 24.82 -3.35 6.56
N ARG A 385 24.33 -4.19 7.48
CA ARG A 385 25.13 -4.69 8.60
C ARG A 385 26.26 -5.62 8.18
N ARG A 386 26.16 -6.20 6.97
CA ARG A 386 27.14 -7.14 6.42
C ARG A 386 27.33 -6.90 4.92
N PRO A 387 28.57 -6.95 4.40
CA PRO A 387 28.84 -6.84 2.97
C PRO A 387 28.16 -7.93 2.12
N GLN A 388 27.93 -9.11 2.69
CA GLN A 388 27.32 -10.25 1.99
C GLN A 388 25.80 -10.12 1.83
N ASN A 389 25.18 -9.16 2.51
CA ASN A 389 23.76 -8.91 2.34
C ASN A 389 23.54 -8.20 1.00
N HIS A 390 22.66 -8.77 0.18
CA HIS A 390 22.27 -8.15 -1.08
C HIS A 390 20.93 -7.42 -0.95
N PRO A 391 20.75 -6.28 -1.67
CA PRO A 391 19.46 -5.63 -1.79
C PRO A 391 18.41 -6.57 -2.39
N ARG A 392 17.15 -6.39 -1.99
CA ARG A 392 16.03 -7.17 -2.53
C ARG A 392 14.74 -6.37 -2.48
N ALA A 393 13.81 -6.71 -3.36
CA ALA A 393 12.43 -6.24 -3.22
C ALA A 393 11.69 -7.01 -2.12
N LEU A 394 10.73 -6.31 -1.50
CA LEU A 394 9.83 -6.85 -0.49
C LEU A 394 8.38 -6.77 -1.00
N PRO A 395 7.55 -7.79 -0.72
CA PRO A 395 6.11 -7.73 -1.00
C PRO A 395 5.35 -6.80 -0.04
N SER A 396 5.91 -6.53 1.14
CA SER A 396 5.34 -5.66 2.17
C SER A 396 6.43 -5.08 3.07
N TRP A 397 6.11 -3.99 3.78
CA TRP A 397 7.01 -3.37 4.75
C TRP A 397 7.34 -4.32 5.91
N HIS A 398 8.55 -4.18 6.44
CA HIS A 398 8.88 -4.75 7.74
C HIS A 398 8.13 -3.99 8.85
N SER A 399 7.55 -4.72 9.81
CA SER A 399 7.01 -4.11 11.03
C SER A 399 8.14 -3.64 11.96
N PRO A 400 7.87 -2.75 12.93
CA PRO A 400 8.84 -2.36 13.96
C PRO A 400 9.45 -3.55 14.70
N GLU A 401 8.62 -4.53 15.08
CA GLU A 401 9.06 -5.77 15.74
C GLU A 401 9.87 -6.64 14.78
N GLY A 402 9.50 -6.67 13.50
CA GLY A 402 10.21 -7.38 12.45
C GLY A 402 11.64 -6.86 12.28
N LEU A 403 11.81 -5.53 12.20
CA LEU A 403 13.14 -4.91 12.15
C LEU A 403 13.91 -5.08 13.44
N SER A 404 13.26 -4.97 14.61
CA SER A 404 13.91 -5.17 15.91
C SER A 404 14.45 -6.59 16.05
N LYS A 405 13.66 -7.60 15.66
CA LYS A 405 14.11 -8.99 15.64
C LYS A 405 15.25 -9.20 14.66
N LEU A 406 15.14 -8.65 13.44
CA LEU A 406 16.20 -8.73 12.45
C LEU A 406 17.50 -8.10 12.97
N LEU A 407 17.41 -6.95 13.66
CA LEU A 407 18.54 -6.24 14.26
C LEU A 407 19.22 -7.08 15.36
N SER A 408 18.43 -7.75 16.21
CA SER A 408 18.94 -8.59 17.30
C SER A 408 19.60 -9.91 16.85
N GLN A 409 19.46 -10.29 15.58
CA GLN A 409 20.03 -11.54 15.08
C GLN A 409 21.56 -11.42 14.92
N ASP A 410 22.28 -12.27 15.65
CA ASP A 410 23.70 -12.52 15.44
C ASP A 410 23.90 -13.74 14.53
N HIS A 411 24.09 -13.50 13.23
CA HIS A 411 24.30 -14.60 12.30
C HIS A 411 25.68 -15.25 12.47
N ASP A 412 26.69 -14.57 13.02
CA ASP A 412 28.03 -15.16 13.18
C ASP A 412 28.05 -16.14 14.33
N ALA A 413 27.46 -15.77 15.47
CA ALA A 413 27.24 -16.70 16.59
C ALA A 413 26.39 -17.90 16.15
N ALA A 414 25.32 -17.66 15.39
CA ALA A 414 24.49 -18.74 14.84
C ALA A 414 25.28 -19.68 13.93
N HIS A 415 26.09 -19.15 13.01
CA HIS A 415 26.92 -19.94 12.11
C HIS A 415 28.04 -20.69 12.85
N ALA A 416 28.63 -20.08 13.88
CA ALA A 416 29.60 -20.74 14.75
C ALA A 416 28.97 -21.92 15.50
N LYS A 417 27.76 -21.74 16.05
CA LYS A 417 27.00 -22.81 16.70
C LYS A 417 26.67 -23.95 15.75
N LEU A 418 26.18 -23.66 14.54
CA LEU A 418 25.92 -24.69 13.51
C LEU A 418 27.17 -25.49 13.14
N LYS A 419 28.36 -24.85 13.11
CA LYS A 419 29.62 -25.55 12.84
C LYS A 419 30.09 -26.42 14.00
N ALA A 420 29.85 -25.98 15.24
CA ALA A 420 30.22 -26.72 16.44
C ALA A 420 29.30 -27.93 16.67
N ASP A 421 28.00 -27.76 16.43
CA ASP A 421 27.00 -28.81 16.65
C ASP A 421 27.03 -29.83 15.50
N SER A 422 27.35 -31.08 15.81
CA SER A 422 27.40 -32.16 14.83
C SER A 422 26.01 -32.50 14.28
N VAL A 423 25.89 -32.72 12.96
CA VAL A 423 24.63 -33.12 12.31
C VAL A 423 24.29 -34.58 12.63
N GLU A 424 25.30 -35.36 12.99
CA GLU A 424 25.24 -36.78 13.30
C GLU A 424 24.42 -37.08 14.56
N THR A 425 24.28 -36.12 15.47
CA THR A 425 23.46 -36.25 16.68
C THR A 425 21.97 -36.42 16.38
N LEU A 426 21.53 -36.09 15.16
CA LEU A 426 20.13 -36.19 14.72
C LEU A 426 19.72 -37.59 14.23
N GLY A 427 20.64 -38.57 14.24
CA GLY A 427 20.34 -39.94 13.77
C GLY A 427 19.88 -39.97 12.32
N LEU A 428 20.49 -39.15 11.46
CA LEU A 428 20.21 -39.04 10.04
C LEU A 428 21.11 -39.97 9.22
N ARG A 429 20.65 -40.38 8.03
CA ARG A 429 21.51 -41.08 7.06
C ARG A 429 22.58 -40.12 6.51
N TYR A 430 23.73 -40.65 6.10
CA TYR A 430 24.88 -39.84 5.66
C TYR A 430 24.50 -38.77 4.61
N TYR A 431 23.74 -39.15 3.57
CA TYR A 431 23.33 -38.23 2.50
C TYR A 431 22.35 -37.15 2.96
N GLN A 432 21.56 -37.40 4.02
CA GLN A 432 20.69 -36.39 4.61
C GLN A 432 21.54 -35.37 5.38
N GLY A 433 22.54 -35.83 6.11
CA GLY A 433 23.51 -34.97 6.79
C GLY A 433 24.32 -34.12 5.80
N ASP A 434 24.78 -34.72 4.71
CA ASP A 434 25.50 -34.00 3.65
C ASP A 434 24.63 -32.91 2.99
N ALA A 435 23.35 -33.22 2.75
CA ALA A 435 22.40 -32.23 2.24
C ALA A 435 22.21 -31.05 3.21
N ILE A 436 22.05 -31.33 4.52
CA ILE A 436 21.93 -30.28 5.54
C ILE A 436 23.18 -29.38 5.56
N ARG A 437 24.38 -29.96 5.61
CA ARG A 437 25.62 -29.17 5.59
C ARG A 437 25.78 -28.34 4.32
N ALA A 438 25.35 -28.86 3.18
CA ALA A 438 25.37 -28.12 1.92
C ALA A 438 24.43 -26.90 1.99
N VAL A 439 23.24 -27.06 2.58
CA VAL A 439 22.28 -25.97 2.79
C VAL A 439 22.81 -24.96 3.81
N GLU A 440 23.41 -25.39 4.92
CA GLU A 440 24.01 -24.49 5.92
C GLU A 440 25.13 -23.63 5.32
N ARG A 441 26.03 -24.24 4.54
CA ARG A 441 27.08 -23.51 3.80
C ARG A 441 26.51 -22.57 2.75
N ALA A 442 25.39 -22.91 2.12
CA ALA A 442 24.70 -22.03 1.19
C ALA A 442 24.11 -20.80 1.91
N ILE A 443 23.46 -21.02 3.06
CA ILE A 443 22.90 -19.95 3.91
C ILE A 443 24.02 -19.05 4.44
N GLU A 444 25.14 -19.61 4.89
CA GLU A 444 26.32 -18.86 5.36
C GLU A 444 26.89 -17.96 4.25
N ARG A 445 26.87 -18.42 3.00
CA ARG A 445 27.27 -17.62 1.82
C ARG A 445 26.19 -16.62 1.36
N GLY A 446 25.11 -16.45 2.13
CA GLY A 446 24.03 -15.51 1.81
C GLY A 446 23.05 -16.00 0.73
N GLN A 447 23.11 -17.27 0.32
CA GLN A 447 22.19 -17.81 -0.69
C GLN A 447 20.77 -17.92 -0.13
N ARG A 448 19.82 -17.23 -0.77
CA ARG A 448 18.41 -17.15 -0.33
C ARG A 448 17.51 -18.21 -0.93
N ASN A 449 17.86 -18.71 -2.11
CA ASN A 449 17.11 -19.75 -2.82
C ASN A 449 18.03 -20.97 -2.96
N ILE A 450 17.60 -22.09 -2.40
CA ILE A 450 18.40 -23.33 -2.36
C ILE A 450 17.48 -24.48 -2.79
N LEU A 451 17.90 -25.24 -3.80
CA LEU A 451 17.18 -26.42 -4.28
C LEU A 451 17.90 -27.68 -3.81
N VAL A 452 17.19 -28.55 -3.09
CA VAL A 452 17.68 -29.88 -2.71
C VAL A 452 16.90 -30.93 -3.47
N ALA A 453 17.55 -31.61 -4.40
CA ALA A 453 16.96 -32.70 -5.17
C ALA A 453 17.22 -34.04 -4.47
N ALA A 454 16.17 -34.81 -4.22
CA ALA A 454 16.26 -36.13 -3.59
C ALA A 454 15.18 -37.08 -4.12
N ALA A 455 15.55 -38.35 -4.35
CA ALA A 455 14.62 -39.37 -4.84
C ALA A 455 13.48 -39.64 -3.83
N THR A 456 12.33 -40.11 -4.31
CA THR A 456 11.21 -40.52 -3.43
C THR A 456 11.63 -41.67 -2.53
N GLY A 457 11.18 -41.67 -1.27
CA GLY A 457 11.56 -42.68 -0.27
C GLY A 457 12.90 -42.45 0.45
N THR A 458 13.68 -41.42 0.07
CA THR A 458 14.96 -41.10 0.73
C THR A 458 14.83 -40.31 2.03
N GLY A 459 13.60 -40.03 2.48
CA GLY A 459 13.36 -39.34 3.77
C GLY A 459 13.46 -37.82 3.70
N LYS A 460 12.98 -37.19 2.61
CA LYS A 460 12.93 -35.71 2.44
C LYS A 460 12.40 -34.97 3.67
N THR A 461 11.27 -35.42 4.21
CA THR A 461 10.64 -34.80 5.39
C THR A 461 11.56 -34.84 6.61
N ARG A 462 12.21 -35.98 6.87
CA ARG A 462 13.16 -36.14 7.98
C ARG A 462 14.39 -35.22 7.81
N THR A 463 14.90 -35.08 6.59
CA THR A 463 15.99 -34.14 6.27
C THR A 463 15.57 -32.69 6.53
N CYS A 464 14.37 -32.29 6.09
CA CYS A 464 13.86 -30.94 6.32
C CYS A 464 13.64 -30.63 7.80
N ILE A 465 13.08 -31.56 8.57
CA ILE A 465 12.88 -31.40 10.02
C ILE A 465 14.23 -31.19 10.71
N GLY A 466 15.24 -32.02 10.41
CA GLY A 466 16.57 -31.88 10.98
C GLY A 466 17.24 -30.54 10.64
N LEU A 467 17.09 -30.07 9.40
CA LEU A 467 17.56 -28.74 8.99
C LEU A 467 16.87 -27.63 9.79
N VAL A 468 15.54 -27.66 9.88
CA VAL A 468 14.74 -26.64 10.57
C VAL A 468 15.09 -26.59 12.05
N TYR A 469 15.18 -27.76 12.70
CA TYR A 469 15.58 -27.87 14.09
C TYR A 469 16.93 -27.17 14.34
N ARG A 470 17.96 -27.51 13.56
CA ARG A 470 19.30 -26.90 13.70
C ARG A 470 19.29 -25.40 13.49
N LEU A 471 18.57 -24.92 12.47
CA LEU A 471 18.48 -23.49 12.18
C LEU A 471 17.76 -22.69 13.27
N LEU A 472 16.75 -23.28 13.93
CA LEU A 472 16.05 -22.68 15.06
C LEU A 472 16.89 -22.74 16.34
N GLU A 473 17.50 -23.88 16.63
CA GLU A 473 18.36 -24.09 17.80
C GLU A 473 19.60 -23.17 17.77
N ALA A 474 20.17 -22.96 16.60
CA ALA A 474 21.24 -21.99 16.38
C ALA A 474 20.77 -20.54 16.38
N SER A 475 19.46 -20.29 16.52
CA SER A 475 18.85 -18.95 16.38
C SER A 475 19.19 -18.27 15.04
N ARG A 476 19.49 -19.07 14.00
CA ARG A 476 19.79 -18.55 12.66
C ARG A 476 18.54 -17.98 12.00
N PHE A 477 17.39 -18.58 12.25
CA PHE A 477 16.07 -18.06 11.89
C PHE A 477 15.15 -18.13 13.09
N SER A 478 14.21 -17.19 13.19
CA SER A 478 13.23 -17.15 14.28
C SER A 478 11.88 -17.75 13.89
N ARG A 479 11.63 -17.90 12.58
CA ARG A 479 10.37 -18.41 12.01
C ARG A 479 10.67 -19.19 10.76
N VAL A 480 10.00 -20.32 10.59
CA VAL A 480 10.05 -21.16 9.39
C VAL A 480 8.62 -21.47 8.96
N LEU A 481 8.34 -21.31 7.66
CA LEU A 481 7.08 -21.73 7.05
C LEU A 481 7.35 -23.00 6.24
N PHE A 482 6.71 -24.11 6.62
CA PHE A 482 6.79 -25.38 5.92
C PHE A 482 5.52 -25.56 5.06
N VAL A 483 5.67 -25.63 3.74
CA VAL A 483 4.55 -25.70 2.78
C VAL A 483 4.53 -27.08 2.12
N VAL A 484 3.34 -27.67 2.03
CA VAL A 484 3.09 -28.97 1.40
C VAL A 484 1.87 -28.89 0.49
N ASP A 485 1.80 -29.81 -0.47
CA ASP A 485 0.75 -29.85 -1.50
C ASP A 485 -0.61 -30.35 -0.98
N ARG A 486 -0.63 -31.22 0.04
CA ARG A 486 -1.86 -31.86 0.55
C ARG A 486 -1.96 -31.78 2.06
N SER A 487 -3.18 -31.60 2.59
CA SER A 487 -3.47 -31.51 4.03
C SER A 487 -2.92 -32.70 4.83
N ALA A 488 -3.08 -33.92 4.34
CA ALA A 488 -2.56 -35.14 4.98
C ALA A 488 -1.02 -35.15 5.13
N LEU A 489 -0.28 -34.54 4.18
CA LEU A 489 1.16 -34.36 4.30
C LEU A 489 1.53 -33.27 5.32
N GLY A 490 0.61 -32.32 5.52
CA GLY A 490 0.73 -31.24 6.51
C GLY A 490 0.58 -31.79 7.92
N GLU A 491 -0.47 -32.56 8.18
CA GLU A 491 -0.69 -33.25 9.45
C GLU A 491 0.46 -34.20 9.80
N GLN A 492 0.99 -34.93 8.81
CA GLN A 492 2.18 -35.78 9.00
C GLN A 492 3.44 -34.96 9.34
N ALA A 493 3.63 -33.82 8.70
CA ALA A 493 4.76 -32.94 9.00
C ALA A 493 4.61 -32.34 10.40
N GLU A 494 3.42 -31.84 10.76
CA GLU A 494 3.10 -31.30 12.08
C GLU A 494 3.31 -32.33 13.20
N GLY A 495 2.80 -33.56 13.01
CA GLY A 495 3.04 -34.66 13.93
C GLY A 495 4.53 -34.95 14.10
N ALA A 496 5.29 -34.97 13.01
CA ALA A 496 6.73 -35.21 13.04
C ALA A 496 7.54 -34.07 13.68
N PHE A 497 7.11 -32.81 13.50
CA PHE A 497 7.71 -31.66 14.19
C PHE A 497 7.40 -31.69 15.69
N THR A 498 6.18 -32.07 16.07
CA THR A 498 5.78 -32.16 17.48
C THR A 498 6.52 -33.29 18.19
N SER A 499 6.58 -34.49 17.59
CA SER A 499 7.27 -35.63 18.19
C SER A 499 8.77 -35.40 18.33
N ALA A 500 9.41 -34.71 17.38
CA ALA A 500 10.84 -34.41 17.43
C ALA A 500 11.21 -33.41 18.55
N VAL A 501 10.25 -32.62 19.04
CA VAL A 501 10.42 -31.71 20.18
C VAL A 501 10.26 -32.45 21.52
N VAL A 502 9.54 -33.58 21.55
CA VAL A 502 9.25 -34.34 22.79
C VAL A 502 10.37 -35.31 23.20
N ASP A 503 11.26 -35.73 22.28
CA ASP A 503 12.37 -36.65 22.58
C ASP A 503 13.57 -35.99 23.31
N GLN A 504 13.39 -34.82 23.94
CA GLN A 504 14.37 -34.16 24.81
C GLN A 504 13.83 -33.89 26.21
N SER A 505 13.32 -34.94 26.88
CA SER A 505 13.14 -34.96 28.34
C SER A 505 14.20 -35.81 29.02
#